data_AF-A0A6G0YG13-F1
#
_entry.id   AF-A0A6G0YG13-F1
#
_cell.length_a   1.000
_cell.length_b   1.000
_cell.length_c   1.000
_cell.angle_alpha   90.00
_cell.angle_beta   90.00
_cell.angle_gamma   90.00
#
_symmetry.space_group_name_H-M   'P 1'
#
loop_
_entity.id
_entity.type
_entity.pdbx_description
1 polymer ?
#
loop_
_entity_poly.entity_id
_entity_poly.type
_entity_poly.pdbx_seq_one_letter_code
_entity_poly.pdbx_strand_id
1 'polypeptide(L)'
;ENSDALCDQKQSLQQLIFNLYKTLHLTQLKGFSVMQYSWMLLQTYGKGNFTFERKKQLEQFEKKITEQLDALKSSIISASNIYWRCDPAKHIKDTTYLEVTQLLQGYIENEADMNVEQSCMKDCGYYEVAEHKSCFKDQFCAKQRVCNGRILNCQYIDSDMRICQSKFGSNRRYDYIAYERGRTLGDSSVECKGTTSMVDSWWNFLIWHCSYCFCICDSNDAVSDRYFSLKPSLSDIKENKVITGIRFIKVKQMFHLQAQEGVLGARGSIHESTRQWIEVPGYEFSYKNKTLKDGVDYHKLTYEARTIDIDSVLAPENTVVTGVKFRKIGSHLNIEVRVTLFDFTTGNLIEPELKSYWIGNENTELSANPRTNIDINNSNLPIKSTTPSELDMSSNKYLTFTYSSIDHDVAQTTLPFIDMQTVAPYPGIPLSGLGIYFKGTKGFGGFIGASVFTYDLSNDINTKLFPIKTV
;
A
#
# COMPACT_ATOMS: atom_id res chain seq x y z
N GLU A 1 -0.90 -14.04 19.49
CA GLU A 1 -1.20 -15.43 19.09
C GLU A 1 -2.41 -15.58 18.15
N ASN A 2 -3.40 -14.69 18.14
CA ASN A 2 -4.56 -14.78 17.20
C ASN A 2 -4.37 -14.08 15.82
N SER A 3 -3.24 -13.42 15.55
CA SER A 3 -3.04 -12.69 14.28
C SER A 3 -2.77 -13.62 13.09
N ASP A 4 -2.02 -14.71 13.29
CA ASP A 4 -1.57 -15.58 12.19
C ASP A 4 -2.73 -16.36 11.55
N ALA A 5 -3.73 -16.78 12.33
CA ALA A 5 -4.90 -17.51 11.81
C ALA A 5 -5.81 -16.64 10.92
N LEU A 6 -5.78 -15.31 11.08
CA LEU A 6 -6.51 -14.36 10.23
C LEU A 6 -5.78 -14.11 8.91
N CYS A 7 -4.45 -14.26 8.88
CA CYS A 7 -3.61 -13.94 7.71
C CYS A 7 -3.75 -14.92 6.53
N ASP A 8 -4.03 -16.20 6.82
CA ASP A 8 -4.27 -17.22 5.80
C ASP A 8 -5.65 -17.12 5.17
N GLN A 9 -6.54 -16.33 5.77
CA GLN A 9 -7.90 -16.16 5.27
C GLN A 9 -7.92 -15.21 4.08
N LYS A 10 -8.79 -15.52 3.12
CA LYS A 10 -9.05 -14.67 1.94
C LYS A 10 -10.27 -13.78 2.14
N GLN A 11 -10.71 -13.60 3.38
CA GLN A 11 -11.97 -12.91 3.72
C GLN A 11 -11.73 -11.99 4.90
N SER A 12 -12.51 -10.92 5.02
CA SER A 12 -12.63 -10.21 6.28
C SER A 12 -13.28 -11.12 7.33
N LEU A 13 -13.07 -10.85 8.62
CA LEU A 13 -13.69 -11.64 9.68
C LEU A 13 -15.23 -11.57 9.58
N GLN A 14 -15.76 -10.38 9.29
CA GLN A 14 -17.20 -10.19 9.10
C GLN A 14 -17.74 -11.04 7.93
N GLN A 15 -17.04 -11.04 6.80
CA GLN A 15 -17.40 -11.84 5.63
C GLN A 15 -17.33 -13.34 5.93
N LEU A 16 -16.31 -13.79 6.67
CA LEU A 16 -16.18 -15.19 7.08
C LEU A 16 -17.36 -15.65 7.92
N ILE A 17 -17.71 -14.87 8.95
CA ILE A 17 -18.83 -15.17 9.86
C ILE A 17 -20.14 -15.27 9.06
N PHE A 18 -20.38 -14.32 8.15
CA PHE A 18 -21.57 -14.34 7.30
C PHE A 18 -21.61 -15.54 6.36
N ASN A 19 -20.48 -15.88 5.73
CA ASN A 19 -20.37 -17.04 4.84
C ASN A 19 -20.58 -18.36 5.58
N LEU A 20 -20.09 -18.46 6.82
CA LEU A 20 -20.32 -19.61 7.70
C LEU A 20 -21.82 -19.75 8.00
N TYR A 21 -22.49 -18.67 8.41
CA TYR A 21 -23.94 -18.66 8.62
C TYR A 21 -24.70 -19.11 7.36
N LYS A 22 -24.37 -18.54 6.20
CA LYS A 22 -25.01 -18.90 4.91
C LYS A 22 -24.86 -20.38 4.60
N THR A 23 -23.68 -20.94 4.85
CA THR A 23 -23.38 -22.37 4.61
C THR A 23 -24.14 -23.28 5.57
N LEU A 24 -24.17 -22.95 6.86
CA LEU A 24 -24.92 -23.68 7.87
C LEU A 24 -26.42 -23.65 7.57
N HIS A 25 -26.95 -22.47 7.26
CA HIS A 25 -28.37 -22.27 6.98
C HIS A 25 -28.80 -23.03 5.72
N LEU A 26 -28.03 -22.95 4.63
CA LEU A 26 -28.32 -23.69 3.40
C LEU A 26 -28.29 -25.22 3.63
N THR A 27 -27.35 -25.70 4.44
CA THR A 27 -27.25 -27.12 4.78
C THR A 27 -28.47 -27.59 5.57
N GLN A 28 -28.90 -26.80 6.56
CA GLN A 28 -30.10 -27.10 7.35
C GLN A 28 -31.36 -27.05 6.50
N LEU A 29 -31.50 -26.06 5.61
CA LEU A 29 -32.64 -25.96 4.71
C LEU A 29 -32.74 -27.16 3.77
N LYS A 30 -31.61 -27.63 3.23
CA LYS A 30 -31.55 -28.85 2.42
C LYS A 30 -31.99 -30.08 3.23
N GLY A 31 -31.45 -30.24 4.44
CA GLY A 31 -31.84 -31.34 5.34
C GLY A 31 -33.31 -31.31 5.71
N PHE A 32 -33.84 -30.13 6.05
CA PHE A 32 -35.26 -29.91 6.30
C PHE A 32 -36.11 -30.29 5.09
N SER A 33 -35.75 -29.82 3.90
CA SER A 33 -36.47 -30.10 2.65
C SER A 33 -36.51 -31.58 2.31
N VAL A 34 -35.39 -32.30 2.46
CA VAL A 34 -35.31 -33.75 2.23
C VAL A 34 -36.20 -34.53 3.19
N MET A 35 -36.24 -34.14 4.46
CA MET A 35 -37.08 -34.79 5.47
C MET A 35 -38.58 -34.55 5.22
N GLN A 36 -38.97 -33.31 4.92
CA GLN A 36 -40.35 -32.98 4.55
C GLN A 36 -40.80 -33.75 3.31
N TYR A 37 -39.94 -33.82 2.29
CA TYR A 37 -40.22 -34.57 1.07
C TYR A 37 -40.33 -36.08 1.33
N SER A 38 -39.48 -36.63 2.20
CA SER A 38 -39.52 -38.05 2.58
C SER A 38 -40.82 -38.43 3.28
N TRP A 39 -41.30 -37.61 4.22
CA TRP A 39 -42.59 -37.84 4.87
C TRP A 39 -43.77 -37.67 3.93
N MET A 40 -43.71 -36.71 3.01
CA MET A 40 -44.72 -36.55 1.96
C MET A 40 -44.83 -37.83 1.11
N LEU A 41 -43.70 -38.39 0.67
CA LEU A 41 -43.68 -39.64 -0.09
C LEU A 41 -44.28 -40.82 0.70
N LEU A 42 -43.88 -40.99 1.96
CA LEU A 42 -44.41 -42.06 2.81
C LEU A 42 -45.93 -41.95 2.98
N GLN A 43 -46.44 -40.73 3.10
CA GLN A 43 -47.88 -40.45 3.13
C GLN A 43 -48.56 -40.83 1.81
N THR A 44 -47.97 -40.46 0.67
CA THR A 44 -48.50 -40.84 -0.67
C THR A 44 -48.54 -42.35 -0.89
N TYR A 45 -47.57 -43.10 -0.37
CA TYR A 45 -47.52 -44.57 -0.45
C TYR A 45 -48.35 -45.29 0.64
N GLY A 46 -49.14 -44.57 1.43
CA GLY A 46 -50.01 -45.15 2.45
C GLY A 46 -49.25 -45.77 3.64
N LYS A 47 -48.02 -45.32 3.93
CA LYS A 47 -47.17 -45.83 5.02
C LYS A 47 -47.35 -45.08 6.35
N GLY A 48 -48.26 -44.09 6.42
CA GLY A 48 -48.57 -43.31 7.63
C GLY A 48 -48.89 -41.84 7.34
N ASN A 49 -49.40 -41.08 8.32
CA ASN A 49 -49.83 -39.69 8.13
C ASN A 49 -48.71 -38.65 8.40
N PHE A 50 -47.70 -39.00 9.20
CA PHE A 50 -46.47 -38.22 9.52
C PHE A 50 -46.67 -36.72 9.83
N THR A 51 -47.88 -36.29 10.16
CA THR A 51 -48.24 -34.87 10.29
C THR A 51 -47.60 -34.25 11.53
N PHE A 52 -47.51 -35.03 12.60
CA PHE A 52 -46.89 -34.60 13.86
C PHE A 52 -45.39 -34.39 13.68
N GLU A 53 -44.69 -35.33 13.03
CA GLU A 53 -43.26 -35.28 12.76
C GLU A 53 -42.92 -34.08 11.88
N ARG A 54 -43.72 -33.84 10.83
CA ARG A 54 -43.59 -32.68 9.95
C ARG A 54 -43.69 -31.37 10.71
N LYS A 55 -44.72 -31.21 11.54
CA LYS A 55 -44.95 -30.00 12.34
C LYS A 55 -43.84 -29.79 13.37
N LYS A 56 -43.46 -30.84 14.10
CA LYS A 56 -42.38 -30.79 15.09
C LYS A 56 -41.04 -30.41 14.46
N GLN A 57 -40.73 -30.94 13.26
CA GLN A 57 -39.50 -30.57 12.56
C GLN A 57 -39.52 -29.12 12.10
N LEU A 58 -40.67 -28.61 11.63
CA LEU A 58 -40.83 -27.21 11.26
C LEU A 58 -40.55 -26.29 12.46
N GLU A 59 -41.17 -26.56 13.61
CA GLU A 59 -40.95 -25.80 14.85
C GLU A 59 -39.47 -25.83 15.28
N GLN A 60 -38.82 -27.00 15.20
CA GLN A 60 -37.39 -27.13 15.51
C GLN A 60 -36.49 -26.39 14.52
N PHE A 61 -36.85 -26.39 13.23
CA PHE A 61 -36.12 -25.68 12.20
C PHE A 61 -36.23 -24.16 12.43
N GLU A 62 -37.44 -23.64 12.61
CA GLU A 62 -37.70 -22.22 12.91
C GLU A 62 -36.93 -21.74 14.14
N LYS A 63 -36.97 -22.53 15.23
CA LYS A 63 -36.21 -22.24 16.44
C LYS A 63 -34.70 -22.16 16.15
N LYS A 64 -34.13 -23.15 15.46
CA LYS A 64 -32.70 -23.17 15.12
C LYS A 64 -32.28 -21.99 14.24
N ILE A 65 -33.10 -21.62 13.26
CA ILE A 65 -32.81 -20.47 12.38
C ILE A 65 -32.79 -19.17 13.19
N THR A 66 -33.74 -19.01 14.11
CA THR A 66 -33.80 -17.83 14.98
C THR A 66 -32.56 -17.74 15.87
N GLU A 67 -32.20 -18.83 16.56
CA GLU A 67 -31.00 -18.90 17.41
C GLU A 67 -29.71 -18.60 16.63
N GLN A 68 -29.59 -19.12 15.39
CA GLN A 68 -28.44 -18.85 14.53
C GLN A 68 -28.39 -17.41 14.03
N LEU A 69 -29.54 -16.82 13.71
CA LEU A 69 -29.62 -15.43 13.28
C LEU A 69 -29.21 -14.50 14.43
N ASP A 70 -29.66 -14.78 15.65
CA ASP A 70 -29.29 -13.99 16.82
C ASP A 70 -27.79 -14.11 17.13
N ALA A 71 -27.22 -15.31 17.02
CA ALA A 71 -25.79 -15.53 17.13
C ALA A 71 -24.98 -14.83 16.02
N LEU A 72 -25.50 -14.79 14.79
CA LEU A 72 -24.88 -14.04 13.69
C LEU A 72 -24.88 -12.55 14.01
N LYS A 73 -26.02 -11.98 14.41
CA LYS A 73 -26.15 -10.54 14.71
C LYS A 73 -25.18 -10.11 15.80
N SER A 74 -25.08 -10.87 16.90
CA SER A 74 -24.15 -10.53 17.98
C SER A 74 -22.67 -10.62 17.55
N SER A 75 -22.34 -11.59 16.68
CA SER A 75 -20.96 -11.80 16.22
C SER A 75 -20.55 -10.78 15.15
N ILE A 76 -21.44 -10.44 14.22
CA ILE A 76 -21.10 -9.63 13.04
C ILE A 76 -20.86 -8.15 13.38
N ILE A 77 -21.54 -7.64 14.42
CA ILE A 77 -21.42 -6.24 14.89
C ILE A 77 -20.02 -5.98 15.49
N SER A 78 -19.42 -6.99 16.11
CA SER A 78 -18.08 -6.89 16.72
C SER A 78 -16.95 -7.30 15.77
N ALA A 79 -17.28 -7.90 14.64
CA ALA A 79 -16.32 -8.40 13.67
C ALA A 79 -15.86 -7.29 12.72
N SER A 80 -14.55 -7.20 12.51
CA SER A 80 -14.01 -6.25 11.54
C SER A 80 -14.32 -6.67 10.10
N ASN A 81 -14.75 -5.70 9.29
CA ASN A 81 -14.98 -5.85 7.86
C ASN A 81 -13.73 -5.48 7.02
N ILE A 82 -12.62 -5.13 7.64
CA ILE A 82 -11.37 -4.82 6.95
C ILE A 82 -10.67 -6.11 6.47
N TYR A 83 -10.03 -6.02 5.31
CA TYR A 83 -9.21 -7.08 4.72
C TYR A 83 -7.89 -6.49 4.22
N TRP A 84 -6.78 -7.14 4.58
CA TRP A 84 -5.41 -6.76 4.22
C TRP A 84 -4.53 -8.01 4.09
N ARG A 85 -3.26 -7.82 3.71
CA ARG A 85 -2.29 -8.91 3.59
C ARG A 85 -1.21 -8.79 4.66
N CYS A 86 -1.01 -9.88 5.41
CA CYS A 86 0.08 -9.99 6.36
C CYS A 86 1.44 -10.10 5.65
N ASP A 87 2.51 -10.20 6.42
CA ASP A 87 3.83 -10.38 5.83
C ASP A 87 3.92 -11.71 5.08
N PRO A 88 4.50 -11.72 3.87
CA PRO A 88 4.80 -12.96 3.18
C PRO A 88 5.88 -13.72 3.95
N ALA A 89 5.95 -15.05 3.77
CA ALA A 89 7.00 -15.86 4.36
C ALA A 89 8.42 -15.36 4.02
N LYS A 90 8.57 -14.73 2.84
CA LYS A 90 9.80 -14.04 2.44
C LYS A 90 9.46 -12.83 1.57
N HIS A 91 10.05 -11.69 1.89
CA HIS A 91 9.95 -10.51 1.03
C HIS A 91 10.85 -10.65 -0.19
N ILE A 92 10.26 -10.55 -1.38
CA ILE A 92 10.94 -10.65 -2.68
C ILE A 92 10.58 -9.42 -3.50
N LYS A 93 11.61 -8.69 -3.95
CA LYS A 93 11.47 -7.48 -4.76
C LYS A 93 10.72 -7.78 -6.07
N ASP A 94 9.85 -6.86 -6.48
CA ASP A 94 8.99 -6.96 -7.67
C ASP A 94 8.02 -8.16 -7.66
N THR A 95 7.89 -8.86 -6.53
CA THR A 95 6.93 -9.98 -6.33
C THR A 95 6.01 -9.71 -5.15
N THR A 96 6.58 -9.39 -3.99
CA THR A 96 5.82 -9.09 -2.77
C THR A 96 5.90 -7.61 -2.38
N TYR A 97 6.97 -6.92 -2.79
CA TYR A 97 7.13 -5.49 -2.55
C TYR A 97 7.80 -4.77 -3.71
N LEU A 98 7.60 -3.46 -3.76
CA LEU A 98 8.24 -2.53 -4.69
C LEU A 98 9.01 -1.47 -3.91
N GLU A 99 9.95 -0.83 -4.58
CA GLU A 99 10.77 0.24 -4.01
C GLU A 99 10.66 1.50 -4.88
N VAL A 100 10.54 2.65 -4.23
CA VAL A 100 10.95 3.92 -4.84
C VAL A 100 12.48 3.90 -4.95
N THR A 101 13.03 4.27 -6.10
CA THR A 101 14.48 4.16 -6.33
C THR A 101 15.11 5.52 -6.61
N GLN A 102 16.34 5.72 -6.14
CA GLN A 102 17.17 6.90 -6.40
C GLN A 102 16.61 8.25 -5.84
N LEU A 103 15.55 8.21 -5.02
CA LEU A 103 15.04 9.38 -4.30
C LEU A 103 15.79 9.51 -2.97
N LEU A 104 16.57 10.59 -2.79
CA LEU A 104 17.38 10.85 -1.60
C LEU A 104 18.37 9.73 -1.33
N GLN A 105 19.56 9.82 -1.92
CA GLN A 105 20.64 8.84 -1.70
C GLN A 105 21.85 9.48 -1.06
N GLY A 106 22.51 8.78 -0.14
CA GLY A 106 23.83 9.17 0.35
C GLY A 106 24.79 9.40 -0.81
N TYR A 107 25.50 10.52 -0.78
CA TYR A 107 26.35 11.01 -1.85
C TYR A 107 27.57 11.71 -1.26
N ILE A 108 28.76 11.32 -1.71
CA ILE A 108 30.00 11.99 -1.32
C ILE A 108 30.29 13.06 -2.37
N GLU A 109 30.50 14.29 -1.94
CA GLU A 109 30.90 15.39 -2.83
C GLU A 109 31.99 16.24 -2.17
N ASN A 110 32.92 16.75 -2.95
CA ASN A 110 33.91 17.67 -2.42
C ASN A 110 33.35 19.09 -2.29
N GLU A 111 33.78 19.83 -1.27
CA GLU A 111 33.42 21.25 -1.09
C GLU A 111 33.67 22.08 -2.36
N ALA A 112 34.80 21.87 -3.05
CA ALA A 112 35.16 22.59 -4.27
C ALA A 112 34.20 22.30 -5.45
N ASP A 113 33.54 21.15 -5.44
CA ASP A 113 32.69 20.70 -6.55
C ASP A 113 31.25 21.20 -6.43
N MET A 114 30.88 21.75 -5.26
CA MET A 114 29.55 22.27 -4.94
C MET A 114 29.36 23.77 -5.18
N ASN A 115 30.44 24.48 -5.54
CA ASN A 115 30.40 25.93 -5.81
C ASN A 115 31.10 26.28 -7.14
N VAL A 116 30.75 27.44 -7.70
CA VAL A 116 31.26 27.88 -9.01
C VAL A 116 32.71 28.34 -8.91
N GLU A 117 33.10 28.85 -7.74
CA GLU A 117 34.43 29.36 -7.45
C GLU A 117 35.49 28.26 -7.29
N GLN A 118 35.08 26.99 -7.24
CA GLN A 118 35.95 25.84 -6.96
C GLN A 118 36.76 26.01 -5.67
N SER A 119 36.12 26.60 -4.66
CA SER A 119 36.76 27.01 -3.41
C SER A 119 36.34 26.12 -2.23
N CYS A 120 37.19 26.07 -1.20
CA CYS A 120 36.95 25.36 0.05
C CYS A 120 36.96 26.34 1.23
N MET A 121 36.29 27.49 1.03
CA MET A 121 36.20 28.55 2.05
C MET A 121 35.11 28.28 3.09
N LYS A 122 34.30 27.26 2.87
CA LYS A 122 33.12 26.89 3.67
C LYS A 122 33.33 25.49 4.20
N ASP A 123 32.59 25.11 5.23
CA ASP A 123 32.56 23.72 5.69
C ASP A 123 31.42 22.95 5.02
N CYS A 124 31.40 21.63 5.21
CA CYS A 124 30.32 20.79 4.69
C CYS A 124 28.93 21.21 5.19
N GLY A 125 28.82 21.71 6.44
CA GLY A 125 27.54 22.09 7.03
C GLY A 125 26.90 23.32 6.38
N TYR A 126 27.71 24.19 5.77
CA TYR A 126 27.24 25.34 5.00
C TYR A 126 26.35 24.94 3.80
N TYR A 127 26.57 23.76 3.23
CA TYR A 127 25.86 23.28 2.04
C TYR A 127 24.56 22.55 2.43
N GLU A 128 23.59 23.30 2.98
CA GLU A 128 22.24 22.77 3.26
C GLU A 128 21.51 22.41 1.96
N VAL A 129 21.63 23.25 0.94
CA VAL A 129 21.16 23.00 -0.43
C VAL A 129 22.23 23.47 -1.41
N ALA A 130 22.73 22.55 -2.22
CA ALA A 130 23.75 22.79 -3.23
C ALA A 130 23.44 22.01 -4.51
N GLU A 131 24.26 22.21 -5.53
CA GLU A 131 24.23 21.45 -6.77
C GLU A 131 25.67 21.11 -7.16
N HIS A 132 25.85 20.00 -7.86
CA HIS A 132 27.12 19.72 -8.50
C HIS A 132 27.42 20.78 -9.55
N LYS A 133 28.55 21.49 -9.43
CA LYS A 133 28.96 22.58 -10.34
C LYS A 133 30.15 22.22 -11.20
N SER A 134 31.10 21.46 -10.66
CA SER A 134 32.31 21.12 -11.39
C SER A 134 32.97 19.87 -10.84
N CYS A 135 34.04 19.42 -11.48
CA CYS A 135 34.87 18.34 -10.99
C CYS A 135 36.33 18.81 -10.93
N PHE A 136 36.74 19.32 -9.77
CA PHE A 136 38.05 19.90 -9.57
C PHE A 136 39.12 18.82 -9.75
N LYS A 137 39.99 19.00 -10.75
CA LYS A 137 41.12 18.10 -11.08
C LYS A 137 40.71 16.63 -11.31
N ASP A 138 39.52 16.37 -11.83
CA ASP A 138 39.04 15.01 -12.16
C ASP A 138 39.22 14.02 -10.98
N GLN A 139 38.95 14.48 -9.76
CA GLN A 139 39.10 13.69 -8.54
C GLN A 139 37.96 12.65 -8.41
N PHE A 140 37.39 12.48 -7.20
CA PHE A 140 36.38 11.45 -6.97
C PHE A 140 35.11 11.68 -7.80
N CYS A 141 34.72 12.93 -8.04
CA CYS A 141 33.63 13.35 -8.93
C CYS A 141 33.69 12.69 -10.33
N ALA A 142 34.89 12.49 -10.89
CA ALA A 142 35.07 11.84 -12.20
C ALA A 142 34.93 10.31 -12.15
N LYS A 143 35.07 9.72 -10.96
CA LYS A 143 35.04 8.27 -10.72
C LYS A 143 33.67 7.78 -10.26
N GLN A 144 32.75 8.68 -9.93
CA GLN A 144 31.43 8.33 -9.43
C GLN A 144 30.32 8.83 -10.37
N ARG A 145 29.12 8.33 -10.16
CA ARG A 145 27.93 8.89 -10.80
C ARG A 145 27.67 10.28 -10.19
N VAL A 146 27.66 11.32 -11.02
CA VAL A 146 27.33 12.68 -10.58
C VAL A 146 25.89 12.76 -10.04
N CYS A 147 25.66 13.60 -9.04
CA CYS A 147 24.32 13.95 -8.59
C CYS A 147 23.69 14.97 -9.56
N ASN A 148 22.83 14.51 -10.46
CA ASN A 148 22.13 15.36 -11.43
C ASN A 148 20.87 15.98 -10.80
N GLY A 149 21.02 16.87 -9.84
CA GLY A 149 19.91 17.47 -9.12
C GLY A 149 20.39 18.26 -7.92
N ARG A 150 19.69 18.13 -6.79
CA ARG A 150 20.07 18.84 -5.57
C ARG A 150 20.87 17.96 -4.66
N ILE A 151 21.89 18.54 -4.07
CA ILE A 151 22.68 18.01 -2.98
C ILE A 151 22.17 18.69 -1.71
N LEU A 152 21.80 17.89 -0.72
CA LEU A 152 21.04 18.34 0.44
C LEU A 152 21.73 17.89 1.73
N ASN A 153 21.63 18.70 2.78
CA ASN A 153 22.03 18.36 4.15
C ASN A 153 23.42 17.73 4.23
N CYS A 154 24.42 18.41 3.67
CA CYS A 154 25.80 17.98 3.73
C CYS A 154 26.34 18.03 5.17
N GLN A 155 27.16 17.04 5.53
CA GLN A 155 27.86 16.97 6.80
C GLN A 155 29.26 16.42 6.64
N TYR A 156 30.17 16.92 7.47
CA TYR A 156 31.51 16.37 7.59
C TYR A 156 31.49 15.17 8.55
N ILE A 157 32.08 14.05 8.12
CA ILE A 157 32.20 12.84 8.96
C ILE A 157 33.66 12.57 9.31
N ASP A 158 34.53 12.45 8.31
CA ASP A 158 35.98 12.31 8.47
C ASP A 158 36.71 12.65 7.15
N SER A 159 38.03 12.85 7.22
CA SER A 159 38.85 13.36 6.11
C SER A 159 39.15 12.32 5.05
N ASP A 160 39.52 11.11 5.47
CA ASP A 160 40.13 10.10 4.62
C ASP A 160 39.30 8.83 4.65
N MET A 161 38.88 8.37 3.48
CA MET A 161 37.91 7.29 3.36
C MET A 161 38.13 6.40 2.15
N ARG A 162 37.83 5.12 2.37
CA ARG A 162 37.76 4.08 1.36
C ARG A 162 36.29 3.81 1.04
N ILE A 163 35.90 4.17 -0.18
CA ILE A 163 34.53 4.06 -0.68
C ILE A 163 34.42 2.81 -1.54
N CYS A 164 33.51 1.91 -1.17
CA CYS A 164 33.09 0.83 -2.05
C CYS A 164 31.88 1.29 -2.87
N GLN A 165 32.13 1.64 -4.13
CA GLN A 165 31.07 1.97 -5.07
C GLN A 165 30.32 0.71 -5.47
N SER A 166 29.00 0.78 -5.53
CA SER A 166 28.18 -0.34 -5.99
C SER A 166 28.45 -0.65 -7.46
N LYS A 167 28.21 -1.91 -7.85
CA LYS A 167 28.40 -2.36 -9.24
C LYS A 167 27.63 -1.48 -10.25
N PHE A 168 28.24 -1.24 -11.41
CA PHE A 168 27.59 -0.54 -12.52
C PHE A 168 26.21 -1.12 -12.85
N GLY A 169 25.22 -0.24 -13.04
CA GLY A 169 23.82 -0.59 -13.27
C GLY A 169 23.01 -0.86 -11.98
N SER A 170 23.63 -0.82 -10.81
CA SER A 170 22.91 -0.85 -9.53
C SER A 170 22.10 0.44 -9.32
N ASN A 171 21.00 0.33 -8.58
CA ASN A 171 20.28 1.52 -8.09
C ASN A 171 21.03 2.23 -6.96
N ARG A 172 22.00 1.56 -6.33
CA ARG A 172 22.83 2.08 -5.24
C ARG A 172 24.08 2.75 -5.80
N ARG A 173 24.59 3.76 -5.08
CA ARG A 173 25.88 4.44 -5.34
C ARG A 173 27.01 3.75 -4.59
N TYR A 174 26.78 3.40 -3.33
CA TYR A 174 27.80 2.79 -2.47
C TYR A 174 27.25 1.54 -1.74
N ASP A 175 28.13 0.57 -1.48
CA ASP A 175 27.79 -0.56 -0.61
C ASP A 175 28.23 -0.29 0.83
N TYR A 176 29.42 0.30 1.01
CA TYR A 176 29.92 0.79 2.30
C TYR A 176 30.93 1.93 2.11
N ILE A 177 31.18 2.69 3.18
CA ILE A 177 32.25 3.71 3.27
C ILE A 177 33.02 3.46 4.57
N ALA A 178 34.32 3.23 4.47
CA ALA A 178 35.18 2.98 5.63
C ALA A 178 36.18 4.12 5.80
N TYR A 179 36.16 4.78 6.95
CA TYR A 179 37.06 5.86 7.30
C TYR A 179 38.33 5.33 7.98
N GLU A 180 39.46 6.00 7.78
CA GLU A 180 40.75 5.54 8.33
C GLU A 180 40.77 5.48 9.87
N ARG A 181 39.98 6.34 10.54
CA ARG A 181 39.84 6.35 12.01
C ARG A 181 38.96 5.22 12.55
N GLY A 182 38.57 4.26 11.71
CA GLY A 182 37.90 3.02 12.10
C GLY A 182 36.36 3.05 12.02
N ARG A 183 35.73 4.22 11.80
CA ARG A 183 34.29 4.29 11.56
C ARG A 183 33.97 3.70 10.18
N THR A 184 32.93 2.88 10.10
CA THR A 184 32.43 2.34 8.83
C THR A 184 30.93 2.55 8.73
N LEU A 185 30.47 3.05 7.59
CA LEU A 185 29.07 3.17 7.21
C LEU A 185 28.71 2.02 6.27
N GLY A 186 27.55 1.42 6.47
CA GLY A 186 27.11 0.26 5.68
C GLY A 186 27.74 -1.05 6.17
N ASP A 187 27.67 -2.07 5.31
CA ASP A 187 28.17 -3.41 5.63
C ASP A 187 29.50 -3.69 4.91
N SER A 188 30.60 -3.60 5.66
CA SER A 188 31.95 -3.91 5.19
C SER A 188 32.39 -5.36 5.42
N SER A 189 31.51 -6.19 6.00
CA SER A 189 31.81 -7.62 6.17
C SER A 189 31.82 -8.38 4.84
N VAL A 190 31.16 -7.82 3.83
CA VAL A 190 31.08 -8.36 2.47
C VAL A 190 32.16 -7.71 1.60
N GLU A 191 32.81 -8.52 0.76
CA GLU A 191 33.77 -8.04 -0.22
C GLU A 191 33.12 -7.02 -1.18
N CYS A 192 33.87 -5.96 -1.50
CA CYS A 192 33.39 -4.91 -2.41
C CYS A 192 33.19 -5.49 -3.82
N LYS A 193 31.94 -5.58 -4.26
CA LYS A 193 31.59 -6.14 -5.58
C LYS A 193 31.78 -5.16 -6.74
N GLY A 194 31.84 -3.87 -6.45
CA GLY A 194 32.07 -2.82 -7.44
C GLY A 194 33.49 -2.28 -7.39
N THR A 195 33.64 -0.96 -7.51
CA THR A 195 34.94 -0.31 -7.59
C THR A 195 35.29 0.34 -6.24
N THR A 196 36.48 0.05 -5.74
CA THR A 196 37.02 0.69 -4.54
C THR A 196 37.75 1.97 -4.93
N SER A 197 37.42 3.08 -4.29
CA SER A 197 38.13 4.36 -4.41
C SER A 197 38.64 4.81 -3.05
N MET A 198 39.88 5.24 -2.98
CA MET A 198 40.44 5.95 -1.83
C MET A 198 40.36 7.45 -2.13
N VAL A 199 39.87 8.22 -1.16
CA VAL A 199 39.78 9.67 -1.25
C VAL A 199 40.31 10.27 0.04
N ASP A 200 41.20 11.24 -0.11
CA ASP A 200 41.87 11.93 0.98
C ASP A 200 41.51 13.41 0.90
N SER A 201 41.26 14.04 2.05
CA SER A 201 41.08 15.49 2.11
C SER A 201 42.44 16.17 1.95
N TRP A 202 42.48 17.35 1.34
CA TRP A 202 43.75 18.01 1.01
C TRP A 202 43.79 19.47 1.40
N TRP A 203 45.01 19.99 1.48
CA TRP A 203 45.28 21.40 1.71
C TRP A 203 45.62 22.11 0.41
N ASN A 204 44.93 23.21 0.13
CA ASN A 204 45.30 24.15 -0.91
C ASN A 204 46.03 25.36 -0.27
N PHE A 205 47.24 25.67 -0.76
CA PHE A 205 48.10 26.77 -0.28
C PHE A 205 48.25 26.91 1.25
N LEU A 206 48.49 25.80 1.97
CA LEU A 206 48.79 25.75 3.42
C LEU A 206 47.71 26.33 4.38
N ILE A 207 46.61 26.90 3.86
CA ILE A 207 45.61 27.64 4.68
C ILE A 207 44.18 27.10 4.47
N TRP A 208 43.89 26.46 3.33
CA TRP A 208 42.53 26.02 2.98
C TRP A 208 42.43 24.51 2.93
N HIS A 209 41.61 23.91 3.78
CA HIS A 209 41.35 22.48 3.81
C HIS A 209 40.10 22.17 2.99
N CYS A 210 40.22 21.32 1.97
CA CYS A 210 39.09 20.86 1.16
C CYS A 210 38.65 19.48 1.65
N SER A 211 37.46 19.42 2.25
CA SER A 211 36.93 18.18 2.79
C SER A 211 35.98 17.50 1.82
N TYR A 212 35.89 16.17 1.91
CA TYR A 212 34.79 15.42 1.31
C TYR A 212 33.59 15.40 2.25
N CYS A 213 32.45 15.85 1.75
CA CYS A 213 31.21 15.93 2.49
C CYS A 213 30.32 14.73 2.21
N PHE A 214 29.67 14.20 3.24
CA PHE A 214 28.56 13.27 3.08
C PHE A 214 27.26 14.06 2.99
N CYS A 215 26.57 13.94 1.85
CA CYS A 215 25.35 14.66 1.55
C CYS A 215 24.24 13.70 1.11
N ILE A 216 23.04 14.22 0.90
CA ILE A 216 21.89 13.51 0.34
C ILE A 216 21.60 14.04 -1.06
N CYS A 217 21.66 13.18 -2.06
CA CYS A 217 21.37 13.51 -3.45
C CYS A 217 19.90 13.25 -3.80
N ASP A 218 19.17 14.30 -4.14
CA ASP A 218 17.87 14.23 -4.84
C ASP A 218 18.12 14.33 -6.35
N SER A 219 18.46 13.19 -6.97
CA SER A 219 18.81 13.15 -8.39
C SER A 219 17.59 13.19 -9.31
N ASN A 220 17.70 13.83 -10.47
CA ASN A 220 16.71 13.84 -11.55
C ASN A 220 16.95 12.76 -12.62
N ASP A 221 17.62 11.68 -12.24
CA ASP A 221 17.99 10.62 -13.16
C ASP A 221 16.79 9.91 -13.80
N ALA A 222 16.88 9.67 -15.11
CA ALA A 222 15.82 9.08 -15.94
C ALA A 222 15.52 7.59 -15.65
N VAL A 223 16.28 6.96 -14.77
CA VAL A 223 16.13 5.54 -14.39
C VAL A 223 15.42 5.36 -13.05
N SER A 224 15.04 6.45 -12.39
CA SER A 224 14.43 6.44 -11.07
C SER A 224 12.94 6.07 -11.10
N ASP A 225 12.57 5.08 -10.29
CA ASP A 225 11.18 4.70 -10.01
C ASP A 225 10.61 5.62 -8.93
N ARG A 226 10.01 6.76 -9.29
CA ARG A 226 9.47 7.72 -8.30
C ARG A 226 8.18 8.42 -8.70
N TYR A 227 7.44 7.85 -9.65
CA TYR A 227 6.25 8.48 -10.22
C TYR A 227 5.01 7.72 -9.79
N PHE A 228 3.98 8.42 -9.30
CA PHE A 228 2.70 7.83 -8.91
C PHE A 228 1.61 8.30 -9.87
N SER A 229 0.85 7.37 -10.43
CA SER A 229 -0.27 7.69 -11.31
C SER A 229 -1.41 8.34 -10.53
N LEU A 230 -1.90 9.48 -11.02
CA LEU A 230 -3.12 10.13 -10.53
C LEU A 230 -4.36 9.73 -11.34
N LYS A 231 -4.17 8.94 -12.42
CA LYS A 231 -5.30 8.40 -13.20
C LYS A 231 -6.14 7.43 -12.37
N PRO A 232 -7.48 7.54 -12.46
CA PRO A 232 -8.37 6.66 -11.71
C PRO A 232 -8.48 5.26 -12.33
N SER A 233 -8.61 4.26 -11.45
CA SER A 233 -9.11 2.93 -11.79
C SER A 233 -10.61 2.92 -11.55
N LEU A 234 -11.41 2.83 -12.62
CA LEU A 234 -12.88 2.90 -12.58
C LEU A 234 -13.50 1.57 -13.02
N SER A 235 -14.50 1.08 -12.30
CA SER A 235 -15.30 -0.06 -12.76
C SER A 235 -16.26 0.35 -13.86
N ASP A 236 -16.67 -0.62 -14.68
CA ASP A 236 -17.71 -0.43 -15.67
C ASP A 236 -19.09 -0.40 -15.01
N ILE A 237 -19.49 0.80 -14.58
CA ILE A 237 -20.77 1.05 -13.94
C ILE A 237 -21.98 0.82 -14.87
N LYS A 238 -21.79 0.84 -16.19
CA LYS A 238 -22.87 0.59 -17.17
C LYS A 238 -23.25 -0.88 -17.19
N GLU A 239 -22.26 -1.74 -17.00
CA GLU A 239 -22.41 -3.19 -16.89
C GLU A 239 -22.63 -3.66 -15.44
N ASN A 240 -23.10 -2.76 -14.56
CA ASN A 240 -23.37 -3.04 -13.14
C ASN A 240 -22.14 -3.61 -12.39
N LYS A 241 -20.92 -3.19 -12.76
CA LYS A 241 -19.69 -3.65 -12.11
C LYS A 241 -19.25 -2.73 -10.98
N VAL A 242 -18.73 -3.34 -9.93
CA VAL A 242 -18.18 -2.68 -8.73
C VAL A 242 -16.75 -3.12 -8.48
N ILE A 243 -16.03 -2.37 -7.65
CA ILE A 243 -14.69 -2.75 -7.23
C ILE A 243 -14.78 -3.86 -6.18
N THR A 244 -13.93 -4.88 -6.34
CA THR A 244 -13.90 -6.11 -5.53
C THR A 244 -12.51 -6.43 -4.98
N GLY A 245 -11.51 -5.62 -5.31
CA GLY A 245 -10.13 -5.77 -4.84
C GLY A 245 -9.21 -4.70 -5.37
N ILE A 246 -8.04 -4.58 -4.77
CA ILE A 246 -7.01 -3.59 -5.14
C ILE A 246 -5.61 -4.16 -4.98
N ARG A 247 -4.65 -3.55 -5.66
CA ARG A 247 -3.21 -3.81 -5.47
C ARG A 247 -2.37 -2.65 -5.97
N PHE A 248 -1.16 -2.55 -5.44
CA PHE A 248 -0.12 -1.74 -6.06
C PHE A 248 0.55 -2.50 -7.20
N ILE A 249 0.79 -1.84 -8.33
CA ILE A 249 1.67 -2.35 -9.38
C ILE A 249 2.58 -1.24 -9.90
N LYS A 250 3.69 -1.62 -10.53
CA LYS A 250 4.62 -0.70 -11.19
C LYS A 250 4.74 -1.03 -12.68
N VAL A 251 4.57 -0.03 -13.54
CA VAL A 251 4.77 -0.13 -15.00
C VAL A 251 5.71 0.99 -15.45
N LYS A 252 6.86 0.65 -16.05
CA LYS A 252 7.85 1.61 -16.62
C LYS A 252 8.26 2.78 -15.70
N GLN A 253 8.30 2.58 -14.37
CA GLN A 253 8.62 3.58 -13.31
C GLN A 253 7.40 4.30 -12.70
N MET A 254 6.19 4.00 -13.17
CA MET A 254 4.94 4.54 -12.64
C MET A 254 4.27 3.54 -11.68
N PHE A 255 4.01 3.97 -10.44
CA PHE A 255 3.21 3.23 -9.48
C PHE A 255 1.72 3.50 -9.72
N HIS A 256 0.92 2.44 -9.74
CA HIS A 256 -0.52 2.51 -9.93
C HIS A 256 -1.23 1.82 -8.78
N LEU A 257 -2.35 2.43 -8.34
CA LEU A 257 -3.37 1.75 -7.56
C LEU A 257 -4.33 1.09 -8.55
N GLN A 258 -4.08 -0.19 -8.83
CA GLN A 258 -4.91 -0.97 -9.74
C GLN A 258 -6.07 -1.60 -8.98
N ALA A 259 -7.26 -1.53 -9.54
CA ALA A 259 -8.44 -2.15 -8.96
C ALA A 259 -8.95 -3.34 -9.79
N GLN A 260 -9.63 -4.25 -9.10
CA GLN A 260 -10.35 -5.38 -9.67
C GLN A 260 -11.83 -5.06 -9.68
N GLU A 261 -12.50 -5.31 -10.80
CA GLU A 261 -13.94 -5.16 -10.94
C GLU A 261 -14.64 -6.53 -11.04
N GLY A 262 -15.94 -6.56 -10.77
CA GLY A 262 -16.82 -7.71 -11.01
C GLY A 262 -18.28 -7.27 -11.03
N VAL A 263 -19.13 -8.03 -11.72
CA VAL A 263 -20.58 -7.74 -11.82
C VAL A 263 -21.23 -7.96 -10.47
N LEU A 264 -21.94 -6.93 -10.00
CA LEU A 264 -22.74 -6.97 -8.78
C LEU A 264 -24.03 -7.74 -9.04
N GLY A 265 -24.33 -8.64 -8.12
CA GLY A 265 -25.56 -9.42 -8.09
C GLY A 265 -26.35 -9.18 -6.81
N ALA A 266 -27.53 -9.79 -6.74
CA ALA A 266 -28.45 -9.65 -5.62
C ALA A 266 -27.77 -9.95 -4.27
N ARG A 267 -28.15 -9.18 -3.24
CA ARG A 267 -27.67 -9.33 -1.85
C ARG A 267 -26.16 -9.20 -1.72
N GLY A 268 -25.58 -8.28 -2.49
CA GLY A 268 -24.13 -8.01 -2.48
C GLY A 268 -23.29 -9.18 -2.96
N SER A 269 -23.84 -10.09 -3.76
CA SER A 269 -23.05 -11.16 -4.37
C SER A 269 -22.22 -10.62 -5.54
N ILE A 270 -21.07 -11.21 -5.81
CA ILE A 270 -20.25 -10.92 -6.99
C ILE A 270 -20.22 -12.15 -7.89
N HIS A 271 -20.38 -11.93 -9.19
CA HIS A 271 -20.23 -12.99 -10.18
C HIS A 271 -18.74 -13.29 -10.41
N GLU A 272 -18.21 -14.34 -9.77
CA GLU A 272 -16.77 -14.67 -9.81
C GLU A 272 -16.19 -14.78 -11.22
N SER A 273 -16.95 -15.33 -12.18
CA SER A 273 -16.50 -15.47 -13.58
C SER A 273 -16.29 -14.15 -14.32
N THR A 274 -16.82 -13.04 -13.78
CA THR A 274 -16.70 -11.70 -14.35
C THR A 274 -15.57 -10.89 -13.70
N ARG A 275 -14.90 -11.44 -12.67
CA ARG A 275 -13.87 -10.71 -11.95
C ARG A 275 -12.61 -10.54 -12.79
N GLN A 276 -12.20 -9.31 -12.98
CA GLN A 276 -11.00 -8.98 -13.76
C GLN A 276 -10.30 -7.75 -13.23
N TRP A 277 -8.99 -7.68 -13.42
CA TRP A 277 -8.20 -6.50 -13.10
C TRP A 277 -8.41 -5.44 -14.18
N ILE A 278 -8.75 -4.22 -13.77
CA ILE A 278 -8.89 -3.09 -14.68
C ILE A 278 -7.51 -2.78 -15.25
N GLU A 279 -7.41 -2.71 -16.58
CA GLU A 279 -6.15 -2.41 -17.25
C GLU A 279 -5.64 -1.03 -16.83
N VAL A 280 -4.39 -0.97 -16.39
CA VAL A 280 -3.73 0.32 -16.16
C VAL A 280 -3.27 0.91 -17.48
N PRO A 281 -3.08 2.23 -17.56
CA PRO A 281 -2.51 2.87 -18.74
C PRO A 281 -1.23 2.15 -19.21
N GLY A 282 -1.17 1.86 -20.52
CA GLY A 282 -0.08 1.10 -21.12
C GLY A 282 1.25 1.85 -21.20
N TYR A 283 2.18 1.32 -22.00
CA TYR A 283 3.58 1.80 -22.06
C TYR A 283 3.75 3.28 -22.45
N GLU A 284 2.79 3.86 -23.17
CA GLU A 284 2.78 5.29 -23.54
C GLU A 284 2.52 6.22 -22.34
N PHE A 285 2.00 5.69 -21.24
CA PHE A 285 1.81 6.41 -20.00
C PHE A 285 3.12 6.44 -19.19
N SER A 286 4.06 7.22 -19.68
CA SER A 286 5.38 7.40 -19.09
C SER A 286 5.65 8.88 -18.82
N TYR A 287 6.38 9.20 -17.75
CA TYR A 287 6.79 10.58 -17.45
C TYR A 287 7.60 11.25 -18.58
N LYS A 288 8.17 10.46 -19.50
CA LYS A 288 8.86 10.97 -20.70
C LYS A 288 7.91 11.52 -21.76
N ASN A 289 6.64 11.14 -21.69
CA ASN A 289 5.62 11.62 -22.61
C ASN A 289 5.26 13.07 -22.26
N LYS A 290 5.61 13.99 -23.17
CA LYS A 290 5.41 15.43 -23.01
C LYS A 290 3.94 15.86 -22.92
N THR A 291 2.99 14.99 -23.28
CA THR A 291 1.56 15.29 -23.14
C THR A 291 1.08 15.15 -21.70
N LEU A 292 1.79 14.37 -20.87
CA LEU A 292 1.44 14.16 -19.47
C LEU A 292 2.04 15.24 -18.59
N LYS A 293 1.29 15.66 -17.57
CA LYS A 293 1.69 16.73 -16.66
C LYS A 293 1.81 16.24 -15.22
N ASP A 294 2.92 16.59 -14.58
CA ASP A 294 3.12 16.39 -13.14
C ASP A 294 2.08 17.20 -12.34
N GLY A 295 1.52 16.60 -11.29
CA GLY A 295 0.40 17.11 -10.50
C GLY A 295 -0.98 16.95 -11.13
N VAL A 296 -1.09 16.50 -12.39
CA VAL A 296 -2.37 16.28 -13.09
C VAL A 296 -2.55 14.82 -13.45
N ASP A 297 -1.62 14.26 -14.23
CA ASP A 297 -1.66 12.88 -14.71
C ASP A 297 -0.90 11.93 -13.77
N TYR A 298 0.23 12.41 -13.26
CA TYR A 298 1.09 11.69 -12.32
C TYR A 298 1.67 12.66 -11.30
N HIS A 299 2.25 12.14 -10.23
CA HIS A 299 3.00 12.91 -9.23
C HIS A 299 4.43 12.37 -9.15
N LYS A 300 5.42 13.25 -9.34
CA LYS A 300 6.84 12.91 -9.13
C LYS A 300 7.24 13.19 -7.68
N LEU A 301 7.80 12.18 -7.00
CA LEU A 301 8.39 12.42 -5.68
C LEU A 301 9.66 13.27 -5.78
N THR A 302 9.78 14.26 -4.88
CA THR A 302 10.93 15.18 -4.77
C THR A 302 11.23 15.44 -3.29
N TYR A 303 12.35 16.08 -2.98
CA TYR A 303 12.63 16.52 -1.61
C TYR A 303 11.54 17.41 -0.98
N GLU A 304 10.64 18.07 -1.70
CA GLU A 304 9.56 18.84 -1.07
C GLU A 304 8.22 18.11 -1.11
N ALA A 305 8.03 17.19 -2.06
CA ALA A 305 6.75 16.56 -2.32
C ALA A 305 6.88 15.03 -2.35
N ARG A 306 7.10 14.45 -1.17
CA ARG A 306 7.31 13.02 -0.97
C ARG A 306 6.53 12.44 0.21
N THR A 307 5.40 13.05 0.54
CA THR A 307 4.55 12.59 1.63
C THR A 307 3.38 11.78 1.09
N ILE A 308 2.99 10.73 1.78
CA ILE A 308 1.78 9.95 1.51
C ILE A 308 0.92 9.90 2.76
N ASP A 309 -0.38 10.10 2.59
CA ASP A 309 -1.35 9.98 3.67
C ASP A 309 -1.72 8.51 3.88
N ILE A 310 -1.66 8.10 5.14
CA ILE A 310 -2.09 6.80 5.65
C ILE A 310 -3.50 7.03 6.20
N ASP A 311 -4.47 6.88 5.29
CA ASP A 311 -5.88 7.16 5.52
C ASP A 311 -6.75 5.95 5.14
N SER A 312 -7.89 5.85 5.82
CA SER A 312 -9.00 4.97 5.45
C SER A 312 -10.21 5.81 5.05
N VAL A 313 -10.74 5.56 3.86
CA VAL A 313 -11.92 6.22 3.30
C VAL A 313 -13.06 5.21 3.27
N LEU A 314 -14.06 5.45 4.12
CA LEU A 314 -15.25 4.62 4.24
C LEU A 314 -16.40 5.21 3.43
N ALA A 315 -17.05 4.37 2.66
CA ALA A 315 -18.23 4.69 1.88
C ALA A 315 -19.45 4.89 2.82
N PRO A 316 -20.30 5.88 2.56
CA PRO A 316 -21.56 6.03 3.28
C PRO A 316 -22.48 4.83 3.12
N GLU A 317 -23.50 4.73 3.98
CA GLU A 317 -24.51 3.69 3.92
C GLU A 317 -25.18 3.61 2.52
N ASN A 318 -25.54 2.39 2.10
CA ASN A 318 -26.17 2.11 0.80
C ASN A 318 -25.33 2.49 -0.42
N THR A 319 -24.02 2.70 -0.25
CA THR A 319 -23.09 2.94 -1.36
C THR A 319 -22.02 1.87 -1.44
N VAL A 320 -21.47 1.69 -2.64
CA VAL A 320 -20.37 0.76 -2.94
C VAL A 320 -19.27 1.47 -3.72
N VAL A 321 -18.06 0.96 -3.58
CA VAL A 321 -16.90 1.48 -4.30
C VAL A 321 -16.95 1.06 -5.77
N THR A 322 -16.82 2.05 -6.65
CA THR A 322 -16.82 1.92 -8.12
C THR A 322 -15.59 2.55 -8.77
N GLY A 323 -14.70 3.13 -7.97
CA GLY A 323 -13.44 3.64 -8.47
C GLY A 323 -12.49 4.06 -7.37
N VAL A 324 -11.21 4.09 -7.69
CA VAL A 324 -10.14 4.45 -6.76
C VAL A 324 -9.07 5.24 -7.51
N LYS A 325 -8.45 6.21 -6.84
CA LYS A 325 -7.32 6.96 -7.42
C LYS A 325 -6.47 7.58 -6.32
N PHE A 326 -5.26 7.96 -6.70
CA PHE A 326 -4.52 8.97 -5.96
C PHE A 326 -4.92 10.37 -6.43
N ARG A 327 -4.89 11.30 -5.50
CA ARG A 327 -4.88 12.74 -5.76
C ARG A 327 -3.74 13.37 -4.99
N LYS A 328 -3.49 14.64 -5.28
CA LYS A 328 -2.50 15.46 -4.58
C LYS A 328 -3.21 16.50 -3.73
N ILE A 329 -2.87 16.58 -2.45
CA ILE A 329 -3.27 17.66 -1.53
C ILE A 329 -1.99 18.34 -1.05
N GLY A 330 -1.69 19.53 -1.56
CA GLY A 330 -0.41 20.19 -1.31
C GLY A 330 0.77 19.32 -1.81
N SER A 331 1.64 18.89 -0.89
CA SER A 331 2.77 17.99 -1.15
C SER A 331 2.46 16.51 -0.89
N HIS A 332 1.24 16.17 -0.45
CA HIS A 332 0.85 14.83 -0.03
C HIS A 332 0.12 14.08 -1.15
N LEU A 333 0.44 12.79 -1.28
CA LEU A 333 -0.39 11.82 -1.99
C LEU A 333 -1.51 11.34 -1.07
N ASN A 334 -2.75 11.51 -1.52
CA ASN A 334 -3.95 11.15 -0.77
C ASN A 334 -4.83 10.21 -1.62
N ILE A 335 -5.53 9.28 -0.99
CA ILE A 335 -6.47 8.40 -1.70
C ILE A 335 -7.86 9.02 -1.82
N GLU A 336 -8.49 8.82 -2.97
CA GLU A 336 -9.92 9.09 -3.17
C GLU A 336 -10.62 7.83 -3.68
N VAL A 337 -11.87 7.69 -3.23
CA VAL A 337 -12.75 6.57 -3.55
C VAL A 337 -14.00 7.11 -4.23
N ARG A 338 -14.36 6.56 -5.39
CA ARG A 338 -15.62 6.85 -6.06
C ARG A 338 -16.68 5.91 -5.52
N VAL A 339 -17.70 6.47 -4.90
CA VAL A 339 -18.83 5.73 -4.35
C VAL A 339 -20.07 5.89 -5.23
N THR A 340 -20.90 4.86 -5.25
CA THR A 340 -22.13 4.82 -6.04
C THR A 340 -23.24 4.16 -5.23
N LEU A 341 -24.43 4.76 -5.25
CA LEU A 341 -25.62 4.18 -4.61
C LEU A 341 -26.02 2.86 -5.27
N PHE A 342 -26.49 1.90 -4.49
CA PHE A 342 -27.00 0.63 -5.00
C PHE A 342 -28.14 0.11 -4.15
N ASP A 343 -28.96 -0.75 -4.75
CA ASP A 343 -30.00 -1.51 -4.05
C ASP A 343 -29.42 -2.86 -3.62
N PHE A 344 -29.29 -3.09 -2.32
CA PHE A 344 -28.73 -4.33 -1.79
C PHE A 344 -29.57 -5.57 -2.16
N THR A 345 -30.90 -5.47 -2.18
CA THR A 345 -31.78 -6.61 -2.43
C THR A 345 -31.65 -7.09 -3.87
N THR A 346 -31.71 -6.15 -4.83
CA THR A 346 -31.64 -6.45 -6.26
C THR A 346 -30.20 -6.61 -6.75
N GLY A 347 -29.24 -5.94 -6.12
CA GLY A 347 -27.84 -5.92 -6.54
C GLY A 347 -27.56 -4.97 -7.70
N ASN A 348 -28.38 -3.93 -7.89
CA ASN A 348 -28.25 -2.99 -9.00
C ASN A 348 -27.75 -1.63 -8.51
N LEU A 349 -26.81 -1.04 -9.26
CA LEU A 349 -26.40 0.35 -9.09
C LEU A 349 -27.56 1.30 -9.44
N ILE A 350 -27.77 2.33 -8.63
CA ILE A 350 -28.87 3.29 -8.77
C ILE A 350 -28.35 4.56 -9.44
N GLU A 351 -28.77 4.79 -10.70
CA GLU A 351 -28.43 5.99 -11.48
C GLU A 351 -26.92 6.34 -11.42
N PRO A 352 -26.02 5.38 -11.72
CA PRO A 352 -24.59 5.54 -11.43
C PRO A 352 -23.92 6.65 -12.24
N GLU A 353 -24.46 7.06 -13.38
CA GLU A 353 -23.93 8.19 -14.15
C GLU A 353 -24.19 9.54 -13.48
N LEU A 354 -25.25 9.65 -12.66
CA LEU A 354 -25.69 10.89 -12.03
C LEU A 354 -25.34 10.96 -10.54
N LYS A 355 -25.37 9.81 -9.84
CA LYS A 355 -25.26 9.73 -8.38
C LYS A 355 -23.92 9.25 -7.86
N SER A 356 -22.96 8.93 -8.72
CA SER A 356 -21.59 8.64 -8.26
C SER A 356 -20.84 9.92 -7.92
N TYR A 357 -20.06 9.89 -6.85
CA TYR A 357 -19.18 11.00 -6.46
C TYR A 357 -17.90 10.48 -5.79
N TRP A 358 -16.88 11.34 -5.73
CA TRP A 358 -15.61 11.03 -5.08
C TRP A 358 -15.64 11.50 -3.63
N ILE A 359 -15.09 10.67 -2.75
CA ILE A 359 -14.87 10.98 -1.33
C ILE A 359 -13.40 10.71 -0.97
N GLY A 360 -12.90 11.45 0.00
CA GLY A 360 -11.54 11.34 0.53
C GLY A 360 -11.44 12.00 1.90
N ASN A 361 -10.31 11.80 2.58
CA ASN A 361 -10.02 12.53 3.82
C ASN A 361 -9.43 13.90 3.46
N GLU A 362 -10.16 14.97 3.76
CA GLU A 362 -9.78 16.36 3.49
C GLU A 362 -8.96 17.01 4.61
N ASN A 363 -8.57 16.25 5.64
CA ASN A 363 -7.73 16.81 6.69
C ASN A 363 -6.43 17.35 6.10
N THR A 364 -5.86 18.38 6.70
CA THR A 364 -4.58 18.99 6.35
C THR A 364 -3.89 19.41 7.65
N GLU A 365 -2.67 19.92 7.55
CA GLU A 365 -1.96 20.51 8.69
C GLU A 365 -2.73 21.68 9.35
N LEU A 366 -3.63 22.31 8.60
CA LEU A 366 -4.46 23.44 9.06
C LEU A 366 -5.85 23.02 9.56
N SER A 367 -6.20 21.74 9.46
CA SER A 367 -7.48 21.23 9.94
C SER A 367 -7.52 21.19 11.47
N ALA A 368 -8.72 21.22 12.06
CA ALA A 368 -8.89 21.15 13.52
C ALA A 368 -8.26 19.89 14.14
N ASN A 369 -8.27 18.77 13.41
CA ASN A 369 -7.63 17.51 13.78
C ASN A 369 -6.58 17.14 12.72
N PRO A 370 -5.36 17.72 12.78
CA PRO A 370 -4.34 17.49 11.77
C PRO A 370 -3.85 16.04 11.79
N ARG A 371 -3.31 15.58 10.66
CA ARG A 371 -2.74 14.23 10.55
C ARG A 371 -1.50 14.10 11.44
N THR A 372 -1.26 12.89 11.96
CA THR A 372 -0.06 12.60 12.76
C THR A 372 1.02 11.93 11.93
N ASN A 373 2.29 12.29 12.18
CA ASN A 373 3.44 11.77 11.44
C ASN A 373 3.84 10.37 11.95
N ILE A 374 4.06 9.44 11.03
CA ILE A 374 4.75 8.17 11.27
C ILE A 374 6.25 8.38 10.99
N ASP A 375 7.04 8.51 12.05
CA ASP A 375 8.48 8.71 11.93
C ASP A 375 9.21 7.41 11.60
N ILE A 376 9.87 7.40 10.43
CA ILE A 376 10.74 6.32 9.96
C ILE A 376 12.19 6.79 9.73
N ASN A 377 12.57 7.95 10.25
CA ASN A 377 13.91 8.49 10.06
C ASN A 377 15.00 7.57 10.64
N ASN A 378 16.15 7.54 9.97
CA ASN A 378 17.30 6.70 10.33
C ASN A 378 16.96 5.20 10.51
N SER A 379 15.95 4.70 9.81
CA SER A 379 15.55 3.30 9.89
C SER A 379 16.38 2.39 8.98
N ASN A 380 16.59 1.15 9.41
CA ASN A 380 17.21 0.11 8.58
C ASN A 380 16.19 -0.47 7.58
N LEU A 381 16.67 -1.33 6.67
CA LEU A 381 15.87 -1.92 5.60
C LEU A 381 14.81 -2.88 6.16
N PRO A 382 13.52 -2.74 5.77
CA PRO A 382 12.42 -3.56 6.29
C PRO A 382 12.68 -5.07 6.17
N ILE A 383 13.30 -5.49 5.06
CA ILE A 383 13.62 -6.88 4.75
C ILE A 383 14.73 -7.49 5.62
N LYS A 384 15.43 -6.70 6.43
CA LYS A 384 16.44 -7.17 7.40
C LYS A 384 15.85 -7.43 8.78
N SER A 385 14.58 -7.10 9.01
CA SER A 385 13.91 -7.40 10.28
C SER A 385 13.79 -8.90 10.49
N THR A 386 14.08 -9.37 11.70
CA THR A 386 13.89 -10.77 12.12
C THR A 386 12.51 -11.02 12.74
N THR A 387 11.79 -9.94 13.04
CA THR A 387 10.44 -9.97 13.61
C THR A 387 9.41 -9.57 12.57
N PRO A 388 8.20 -10.17 12.58
CA PRO A 388 7.10 -9.74 11.73
C PRO A 388 6.75 -8.26 11.93
N SER A 389 6.25 -7.63 10.88
CA SER A 389 5.77 -6.25 10.92
C SER A 389 4.52 -6.13 11.76
N GLU A 390 4.46 -5.11 12.61
CA GLU A 390 3.24 -4.71 13.30
C GLU A 390 2.41 -3.82 12.39
N LEU A 391 1.11 -4.09 12.34
CA LEU A 391 0.18 -3.39 11.47
C LEU A 391 -0.41 -2.17 12.18
N ASP A 392 -0.26 -1.00 11.58
CA ASP A 392 -0.94 0.21 12.02
C ASP A 392 -2.14 0.49 11.10
N MET A 393 -3.34 0.20 11.62
CA MET A 393 -4.62 0.44 10.94
C MET A 393 -5.28 1.77 11.31
N SER A 394 -4.61 2.61 12.10
CA SER A 394 -5.16 3.92 12.43
C SER A 394 -5.15 4.86 11.23
N SER A 395 -6.26 5.57 11.04
CA SER A 395 -6.42 6.57 9.98
C SER A 395 -5.91 7.95 10.43
N ASN A 396 -5.90 8.93 9.54
CA ASN A 396 -5.46 10.31 9.81
C ASN A 396 -3.99 10.41 10.18
N LYS A 397 -3.15 9.64 9.46
CA LYS A 397 -1.70 9.65 9.59
C LYS A 397 -1.05 10.00 8.27
N TYR A 398 0.21 10.39 8.30
CA TYR A 398 1.02 10.54 7.10
C TYR A 398 2.42 10.03 7.33
N LEU A 399 3.10 9.72 6.24
CA LEU A 399 4.48 9.30 6.24
C LEU A 399 5.23 10.00 5.10
N THR A 400 6.46 10.41 5.38
CA THR A 400 7.34 11.04 4.38
C THR A 400 8.37 10.04 3.90
N PHE A 401 8.45 9.80 2.58
CA PHE A 401 9.50 8.95 2.02
C PHE A 401 10.88 9.53 2.36
N THR A 402 11.80 8.70 2.84
CA THR A 402 13.12 9.15 3.30
C THR A 402 14.18 8.12 2.95
N TYR A 403 15.44 8.42 3.24
CA TYR A 403 16.55 7.50 3.01
C TYR A 403 16.74 6.55 4.21
N SER A 404 17.27 5.36 3.94
CA SER A 404 17.69 4.37 4.92
C SER A 404 18.80 4.90 5.83
N SER A 405 19.02 4.25 6.98
CA SER A 405 20.06 4.65 7.92
C SER A 405 21.43 4.88 7.25
N ILE A 406 22.08 5.98 7.59
CA ILE A 406 23.44 6.30 7.13
C ILE A 406 24.41 5.24 7.65
N ASP A 407 24.31 4.86 8.92
CA ASP A 407 25.23 3.91 9.54
C ASP A 407 25.03 2.48 9.02
N HIS A 408 23.79 2.05 8.75
CA HIS A 408 23.52 0.66 8.33
C HIS A 408 23.46 0.44 6.81
N ASP A 409 23.17 1.48 6.02
CA ASP A 409 22.92 1.35 4.58
C ASP A 409 23.50 2.51 3.76
N VAL A 410 24.32 3.39 4.35
CA VAL A 410 24.92 4.55 3.68
C VAL A 410 23.85 5.45 3.02
N ALA A 411 22.63 5.45 3.56
CA ALA A 411 21.49 6.17 3.00
C ALA A 411 21.19 5.83 1.53
N GLN A 412 21.37 4.59 1.09
CA GLN A 412 21.29 4.25 -0.34
C GLN A 412 19.90 3.84 -0.82
N THR A 413 18.98 3.58 0.10
CA THR A 413 17.65 3.01 -0.20
C THR A 413 16.55 3.95 0.25
N THR A 414 15.56 4.19 -0.59
CA THR A 414 14.37 4.98 -0.23
C THR A 414 13.38 4.10 0.53
N LEU A 415 12.87 4.61 1.65
CA LEU A 415 11.91 4.00 2.55
C LEU A 415 10.62 4.84 2.62
N PRO A 416 9.45 4.24 2.90
CA PRO A 416 9.19 2.82 3.11
C PRO A 416 9.17 2.05 1.80
N PHE A 417 9.09 0.72 1.90
CA PHE A 417 8.76 -0.13 0.75
C PHE A 417 7.25 -0.14 0.49
N ILE A 418 6.83 -0.57 -0.69
CA ILE A 418 5.42 -0.64 -1.08
C ILE A 418 5.01 -2.11 -1.14
N ASP A 419 4.08 -2.55 -0.31
CA ASP A 419 3.50 -3.88 -0.34
C ASP A 419 2.65 -4.05 -1.62
N MET A 420 3.08 -4.96 -2.49
CA MET A 420 2.46 -5.25 -3.78
C MET A 420 1.44 -6.40 -3.68
N GLN A 421 1.31 -7.04 -2.52
CA GLN A 421 0.40 -8.16 -2.36
C GLN A 421 -1.04 -7.78 -2.73
N THR A 422 -1.72 -8.72 -3.38
CA THR A 422 -3.09 -8.52 -3.86
C THR A 422 -4.07 -8.52 -2.69
N VAL A 423 -4.89 -7.48 -2.61
CA VAL A 423 -5.92 -7.32 -1.59
C VAL A 423 -7.28 -7.43 -2.27
N ALA A 424 -7.69 -8.67 -2.51
CA ALA A 424 -8.92 -9.00 -3.20
C ALA A 424 -9.62 -10.18 -2.47
N PRO A 425 -10.67 -9.91 -1.67
CA PRO A 425 -11.38 -10.95 -0.96
C PRO A 425 -11.90 -12.07 -1.88
N TYR A 426 -11.97 -13.30 -1.35
CA TYR A 426 -12.49 -14.47 -2.04
C TYR A 426 -13.42 -15.31 -1.12
N PRO A 427 -14.70 -15.54 -1.51
CA PRO A 427 -15.34 -15.05 -2.73
C PRO A 427 -15.42 -13.52 -2.74
N GLY A 428 -15.60 -12.95 -3.93
CA GLY A 428 -15.73 -11.51 -4.14
C GLY A 428 -16.94 -10.95 -3.40
N ILE A 429 -16.79 -9.73 -2.92
CA ILE A 429 -17.82 -8.95 -2.25
C ILE A 429 -17.64 -7.48 -2.69
N PRO A 430 -18.72 -6.70 -2.84
CA PRO A 430 -18.58 -5.26 -2.99
C PRO A 430 -17.81 -4.67 -1.82
N LEU A 431 -17.04 -3.63 -2.11
CA LEU A 431 -16.30 -2.90 -1.09
C LEU A 431 -17.10 -1.68 -0.62
N SER A 432 -17.02 -1.39 0.67
CA SER A 432 -17.52 -0.18 1.33
C SER A 432 -16.41 0.77 1.76
N GLY A 433 -15.19 0.59 1.24
CA GLY A 433 -14.10 1.51 1.53
C GLY A 433 -12.75 0.97 1.11
N LEU A 434 -11.76 1.85 1.23
CA LEU A 434 -10.36 1.57 0.92
C LEU A 434 -9.48 2.27 1.94
N GLY A 435 -8.36 1.63 2.31
CA GLY A 435 -7.33 2.26 3.11
C GLY A 435 -5.94 2.09 2.52
N ILE A 436 -5.05 3.02 2.86
CA ILE A 436 -3.60 2.79 2.82
C ILE A 436 -3.16 2.61 4.26
N TYR A 437 -2.49 1.50 4.54
CA TYR A 437 -1.93 1.21 5.87
C TYR A 437 -0.41 1.31 5.84
N PHE A 438 0.16 1.45 7.03
CA PHE A 438 1.58 1.24 7.28
C PHE A 438 1.75 -0.01 8.15
N LYS A 439 2.76 -0.83 7.86
CA LYS A 439 3.21 -1.89 8.75
C LYS A 439 4.72 -1.89 8.87
N GLY A 440 5.25 -2.12 10.06
CA GLY A 440 6.69 -2.16 10.26
C GLY A 440 7.08 -2.60 11.65
N THR A 441 8.38 -2.64 11.89
CA THR A 441 8.96 -2.89 13.19
C THR A 441 9.81 -1.70 13.58
N LYS A 442 9.82 -1.33 14.86
CA LYS A 442 10.66 -0.25 15.38
C LYS A 442 12.11 -0.39 14.91
N GLY A 443 12.68 0.68 14.37
CA GLY A 443 14.04 0.71 13.81
C GLY A 443 14.15 0.27 12.35
N PHE A 444 13.05 -0.13 11.72
CA PHE A 444 12.98 -0.52 10.31
C PHE A 444 11.94 0.31 9.56
N GLY A 445 12.21 0.63 8.29
CA GLY A 445 11.39 1.58 7.52
C GLY A 445 9.98 1.12 7.15
N GLY A 446 9.61 -0.12 7.44
CA GLY A 446 8.31 -0.70 7.15
C GLY A 446 7.88 -0.73 5.67
N PHE A 447 6.59 -0.99 5.50
CA PHE A 447 5.88 -1.09 4.22
C PHE A 447 4.59 -0.28 4.27
N ILE A 448 4.28 0.41 3.18
CA ILE A 448 2.93 0.92 2.92
C ILE A 448 2.18 -0.07 2.04
N GLY A 449 0.92 -0.35 2.36
CA GLY A 449 0.11 -1.31 1.64
C GLY A 449 -1.34 -0.88 1.53
N ALA A 450 -2.12 -1.60 0.73
CA ALA A 450 -3.52 -1.29 0.50
C ALA A 450 -4.42 -2.21 1.33
N SER A 451 -5.45 -1.66 1.97
CA SER A 451 -6.51 -2.42 2.64
C SER A 451 -7.87 -2.11 2.01
N VAL A 452 -8.81 -3.04 2.13
CA VAL A 452 -10.18 -2.85 1.68
C VAL A 452 -11.15 -3.07 2.82
N PHE A 453 -12.27 -2.35 2.79
CA PHE A 453 -13.39 -2.59 3.68
C PHE A 453 -14.46 -3.33 2.89
N THR A 454 -14.77 -4.54 3.31
CA THR A 454 -15.86 -5.34 2.73
C THR A 454 -17.19 -4.72 3.13
N TYR A 455 -18.19 -4.78 2.23
CA TYR A 455 -19.51 -4.21 2.50
C TYR A 455 -20.08 -4.72 3.83
N ASP A 456 -20.56 -3.80 4.66
CA ASP A 456 -21.05 -4.12 5.99
C ASP A 456 -22.42 -4.79 5.91
N LEU A 457 -22.42 -6.11 6.07
CA LEU A 457 -23.62 -6.92 5.97
C LEU A 457 -24.52 -6.80 7.20
N SER A 458 -24.06 -6.18 8.29
CA SER A 458 -24.81 -6.13 9.56
C SER A 458 -26.13 -5.35 9.44
N ASN A 459 -26.13 -4.28 8.64
CA ASN A 459 -27.30 -3.41 8.42
C ASN A 459 -28.43 -4.11 7.65
N ASP A 460 -28.11 -5.14 6.88
CA ASP A 460 -29.03 -5.84 6.00
C ASP A 460 -29.51 -7.20 6.55
N ILE A 461 -29.17 -7.55 7.80
CA ILE A 461 -29.63 -8.80 8.45
C ILE A 461 -31.03 -8.60 9.06
N ASN A 462 -32.06 -8.83 8.24
CA ASN A 462 -33.46 -8.79 8.68
C ASN A 462 -34.05 -10.20 8.88
N THR A 463 -34.77 -10.41 9.98
CA THR A 463 -35.61 -11.61 10.23
C THR A 463 -36.68 -11.80 9.15
N LYS A 464 -37.11 -10.71 8.50
CA LYS A 464 -38.09 -10.71 7.40
C LYS A 464 -37.54 -11.18 6.05
N LEU A 465 -36.24 -11.44 5.91
CA LEU A 465 -35.67 -11.96 4.65
C LEU A 465 -36.00 -13.44 4.40
N PHE A 466 -36.62 -14.12 5.36
CA PHE A 466 -37.00 -15.52 5.27
C PHE A 466 -38.40 -15.75 5.85
N PRO A 467 -39.46 -15.14 5.29
CA PRO A 467 -40.80 -15.53 5.69
C PRO A 467 -40.98 -16.98 5.23
N ILE A 468 -40.93 -17.91 6.17
CA ILE A 468 -41.50 -19.24 5.98
C ILE A 468 -42.99 -18.98 5.86
N LYS A 469 -43.45 -18.71 4.63
CA LYS A 469 -44.89 -18.72 4.37
C LYS A 469 -45.32 -20.15 4.61
N THR A 470 -46.03 -20.36 5.72
CA THR A 470 -46.81 -21.58 5.94
C THR A 470 -47.78 -21.68 4.77
N VAL A 471 -47.49 -22.62 3.86
CA VAL A 471 -48.44 -23.07 2.83
C VAL A 471 -49.41 -24.02 3.47
#